data_AF-A0A419SG00-F1
#
_entry.id   AF-A0A419SG00-F1
#
_cell.length_a   1.000
_cell.length_b   1.000
_cell.length_c   1.000
_cell.angle_alpha   90.00
_cell.angle_beta   90.00
_cell.angle_gamma   90.00
#
_symmetry.space_group_name_H-M   'P 1'
#
loop_
_entity.id
_entity.type
_entity.pdbx_description
1 polymer ?
#
loop_
_entity_poly.entity_id
_entity_poly.type
_entity_poly.pdbx_seq_one_letter_code
_entity_poly.pdbx_strand_id
1 'polypeptide(L)'
;MTDQFSRNFRGSKHQQLIQSLLDKLKQRGYIIHYSFFPKQQRFGYTDKNPQFYFPFLITFEDGEQWVIQSTTTYPRERMNGYQWNAFHIKQIDPNIKKAYVIYPDAAREDQVKSCIRYHQDIENKAIISALDGVISFADLYFLVEEKAFERFGVGARKDRQGKAFEKLLVDILEHPANLEIWNGEGDKDLGFNYPWFKKIISIYGAKAKEKLSFIEATDEIPDLPPKAGQRRGGKPKTDILVRLIFDSAPAETFTISSKRTSSDWVAIHQYSADTYIDVLGIAEDELKSALLELERVGAPTMIAPIYQQYITEQLPNYYERLAKWAYAGIGGEGDPATQMAEYFTIYKNETKELEISHLDDYIARILTEVEGQLGSPFRFTYTGTRGTNIQLRGKIL
;
A
#
# COMPACT_ATOMS: atom_id res chain seq x y z
N MET A 1 -27.60 -31.57 -2.34
CA MET A 1 -28.07 -30.39 -3.13
C MET A 1 -27.60 -29.07 -2.52
N THR A 2 -27.79 -28.82 -1.21
CA THR A 2 -27.35 -27.61 -0.49
C THR A 2 -25.87 -27.23 -0.64
N ASP A 3 -24.96 -28.21 -0.68
CA ASP A 3 -23.51 -27.96 -0.81
C ASP A 3 -23.11 -27.47 -2.22
N GLN A 4 -23.73 -28.00 -3.29
CA GLN A 4 -23.42 -27.58 -4.66
C GLN A 4 -23.95 -26.17 -4.97
N PHE A 5 -25.12 -25.81 -4.43
CA PHE A 5 -25.64 -24.44 -4.49
C PHE A 5 -24.73 -23.46 -3.75
N SER A 6 -24.29 -23.81 -2.54
CA SER A 6 -23.33 -22.99 -1.75
C SER A 6 -22.00 -22.77 -2.49
N ARG A 7 -21.42 -23.82 -3.10
CA ARG A 7 -20.17 -23.72 -3.87
C ARG A 7 -20.32 -22.85 -5.13
N ASN A 8 -21.42 -23.00 -5.87
CA ASN A 8 -21.69 -22.18 -7.05
C ASN A 8 -21.90 -20.71 -6.68
N PHE A 9 -22.58 -20.46 -5.57
CA PHE A 9 -22.79 -19.12 -5.02
C PHE A 9 -21.47 -18.46 -4.61
N ARG A 10 -20.60 -19.18 -3.90
CA ARG A 10 -19.25 -18.70 -3.53
C ARG A 10 -18.39 -18.37 -4.75
N GLY A 11 -18.41 -19.22 -5.78
CA GLY A 11 -17.69 -18.95 -7.03
C GLY A 11 -18.20 -17.70 -7.74
N SER A 12 -19.52 -17.49 -7.78
CA SER A 12 -20.13 -16.28 -8.34
C SER A 12 -19.74 -15.02 -7.56
N LYS A 13 -19.77 -15.07 -6.22
CA LYS A 13 -19.35 -13.94 -5.39
C LYS A 13 -17.87 -13.60 -5.56
N HIS A 14 -16.99 -14.60 -5.67
CA HIS A 14 -15.57 -14.33 -5.91
C HIS A 14 -15.35 -13.68 -7.28
N GLN A 15 -16.11 -14.07 -8.32
CA GLN A 15 -16.09 -13.36 -9.60
C GLN A 15 -16.57 -11.90 -9.46
N GLN A 16 -17.61 -11.64 -8.67
CA GLN A 16 -18.07 -10.27 -8.40
C GLN A 16 -17.00 -9.42 -7.69
N LEU A 17 -16.26 -10.00 -6.75
CA LEU A 17 -15.12 -9.32 -6.12
C LEU A 17 -14.05 -8.95 -7.15
N ILE A 18 -13.67 -9.90 -8.02
CA ILE A 18 -12.67 -9.64 -9.07
C ILE A 18 -13.18 -8.55 -10.00
N GLN A 19 -14.45 -8.57 -10.37
CA GLN A 19 -15.07 -7.53 -11.19
C GLN A 19 -14.98 -6.15 -10.51
N SER A 20 -15.34 -6.04 -9.23
CA SER A 20 -15.22 -4.80 -8.45
C SER A 20 -13.79 -4.26 -8.43
N LEU A 21 -12.79 -5.15 -8.26
CA LEU A 21 -11.38 -4.78 -8.35
C LEU A 21 -11.02 -4.27 -9.75
N LEU A 22 -11.43 -4.96 -10.82
CA LEU A 22 -11.14 -4.54 -12.19
C LEU A 22 -11.81 -3.20 -12.54
N ASP A 23 -13.01 -2.93 -12.03
CA ASP A 23 -13.67 -1.63 -12.17
C ASP A 23 -12.84 -0.52 -11.52
N LYS A 24 -12.34 -0.73 -10.29
CA LYS A 24 -11.44 0.22 -9.60
C LYS A 24 -10.14 0.43 -10.38
N LEU A 25 -9.51 -0.65 -10.85
CA LEU A 25 -8.27 -0.57 -11.63
C LEU A 25 -8.47 0.19 -12.94
N LYS A 26 -9.62 0.03 -13.59
CA LYS A 26 -10.00 0.80 -14.78
C LYS A 26 -10.23 2.27 -14.47
N GLN A 27 -10.96 2.58 -13.39
CA GLN A 27 -11.17 3.98 -12.95
C GLN A 27 -9.86 4.70 -12.63
N ARG A 28 -8.87 3.96 -12.11
CA ARG A 28 -7.50 4.46 -11.86
C ARG A 28 -6.64 4.61 -13.11
N GLY A 29 -7.12 4.14 -14.26
CA GLY A 29 -6.37 4.14 -15.51
C GLY A 29 -5.22 3.13 -15.52
N TYR A 30 -5.25 2.09 -14.69
CA TYR A 30 -4.22 1.04 -14.69
C TYR A 30 -4.45 0.05 -15.84
N ILE A 31 -5.71 -0.09 -16.25
CA ILE A 31 -6.13 -0.88 -17.42
C ILE A 31 -7.03 -0.01 -18.28
N ILE A 32 -7.03 -0.23 -19.60
CA ILE A 32 -7.93 0.48 -20.51
C ILE A 32 -9.35 -0.10 -20.39
N HIS A 33 -9.43 -1.43 -20.39
CA HIS A 33 -10.68 -2.15 -20.45
C HIS A 33 -10.51 -3.55 -19.85
N TYR A 34 -11.63 -4.13 -19.41
CA TYR A 34 -11.73 -5.56 -19.21
C TYR A 34 -13.08 -6.06 -19.73
N SER A 35 -13.10 -7.30 -20.21
CA SER A 35 -14.31 -8.01 -20.59
C SER A 35 -14.62 -9.11 -19.58
N PHE A 36 -15.89 -9.31 -19.26
CA PHE A 36 -16.38 -10.44 -18.48
C PHE A 36 -17.11 -11.43 -19.40
N PHE A 37 -16.72 -12.70 -19.31
CA PHE A 37 -17.27 -13.79 -20.09
C PHE A 37 -18.06 -14.75 -19.18
N PRO A 38 -19.39 -14.83 -19.33
CA PRO A 38 -20.16 -15.86 -18.64
C PRO A 38 -19.75 -17.24 -19.16
N LYS A 39 -20.03 -18.33 -18.40
CA LYS A 39 -19.54 -19.69 -18.72
C LYS A 39 -19.90 -20.22 -20.12
N GLN A 40 -20.95 -19.66 -20.72
CA GLN A 40 -21.44 -19.96 -22.06
C GLN A 40 -20.58 -19.31 -23.15
N GLN A 41 -19.93 -18.18 -22.85
CA GLN A 41 -19.01 -17.49 -23.74
C GLN A 41 -17.60 -18.00 -23.53
N ARG A 42 -17.04 -18.62 -24.57
CA ARG A 42 -15.75 -19.31 -24.52
C ARG A 42 -14.89 -18.89 -25.70
N PHE A 43 -13.60 -19.13 -25.57
CA PHE A 43 -12.64 -18.99 -26.65
C PHE A 43 -12.62 -20.28 -27.48
N GLY A 44 -12.41 -20.14 -28.78
CA GLY A 44 -12.35 -21.25 -29.73
C GLY A 44 -11.47 -20.91 -30.92
N TYR A 45 -10.93 -21.94 -31.56
CA TYR A 45 -10.29 -21.79 -32.87
C TYR A 45 -11.34 -21.50 -33.94
N THR A 46 -10.92 -20.83 -35.01
CA THR A 46 -11.71 -20.70 -36.24
C THR A 46 -12.23 -22.08 -36.67
N ASP A 47 -13.49 -22.15 -37.05
CA ASP A 47 -14.18 -23.37 -37.51
C ASP A 47 -14.35 -24.48 -36.45
N LYS A 48 -14.15 -24.17 -35.16
CA LYS A 48 -14.39 -25.10 -34.04
C LYS A 48 -15.35 -24.50 -33.03
N ASN A 49 -16.08 -25.36 -32.33
CA ASN A 49 -16.91 -24.93 -31.21
C ASN A 49 -16.03 -24.33 -30.10
N PRO A 50 -16.36 -23.13 -29.59
CA PRO A 50 -15.64 -22.54 -28.47
C PRO A 50 -15.72 -23.40 -27.21
N GLN A 51 -14.57 -23.67 -26.59
CA GLN A 51 -14.45 -24.63 -25.50
C GLN A 51 -13.54 -24.19 -24.35
N PHE A 52 -12.65 -23.24 -24.57
CA PHE A 52 -11.69 -22.78 -23.55
C PHE A 52 -12.27 -21.61 -22.76
N TYR A 53 -12.16 -21.63 -21.44
CA TYR A 53 -12.86 -20.66 -20.59
C TYR A 53 -11.94 -20.00 -19.57
N PHE A 54 -11.96 -18.67 -19.60
CA PHE A 54 -11.51 -17.76 -18.56
C PHE A 54 -12.57 -16.64 -18.42
N PRO A 55 -13.05 -16.33 -17.22
CA PRO A 55 -14.11 -15.35 -17.00
C PRO A 55 -13.73 -13.90 -17.30
N PHE A 56 -12.44 -13.53 -17.24
CA PHE A 56 -12.04 -12.15 -17.49
C PHE A 56 -10.88 -12.06 -18.48
N LEU A 57 -10.90 -10.99 -19.27
CA LEU A 57 -9.81 -10.56 -20.15
C LEU A 57 -9.53 -9.08 -19.89
N ILE A 58 -8.34 -8.76 -19.40
CA ILE A 58 -7.84 -7.42 -19.14
C ILE A 58 -7.08 -6.94 -20.38
N THR A 59 -7.21 -5.68 -20.76
CA THR A 59 -6.42 -5.03 -21.81
C THR A 59 -5.70 -3.80 -21.27
N PHE A 60 -4.38 -3.77 -21.46
CA PHE A 60 -3.47 -2.69 -21.05
C PHE A 60 -3.27 -1.66 -22.18
N GLU A 61 -2.58 -0.56 -21.85
CA GLU A 61 -2.38 0.56 -22.78
C GLU A 61 -1.46 0.24 -23.95
N ASP A 62 -0.52 -0.67 -23.76
CA ASP A 62 0.36 -1.19 -24.80
C ASP A 62 -0.32 -2.26 -25.69
N GLY A 63 -1.59 -2.56 -25.45
CA GLY A 63 -2.34 -3.62 -26.14
C GLY A 63 -2.07 -5.03 -25.61
N GLU A 64 -1.21 -5.19 -24.60
CA GLU A 64 -1.04 -6.47 -23.92
C GLU A 64 -2.36 -6.89 -23.25
N GLN A 65 -2.66 -8.20 -23.27
CA GLN A 65 -3.86 -8.74 -22.65
C GLN A 65 -3.58 -9.88 -21.68
N TRP A 66 -4.30 -9.90 -20.57
CA TRP A 66 -4.21 -10.94 -19.54
C TRP A 66 -5.55 -11.61 -19.32
N VAL A 67 -5.58 -12.93 -19.23
CA VAL A 67 -6.79 -13.67 -18.84
C VAL A 67 -6.77 -14.10 -17.39
N ILE A 68 -7.89 -13.91 -16.70
CA ILE A 68 -8.01 -14.18 -15.26
C ILE A 68 -9.08 -15.24 -14.98
N GLN A 69 -8.73 -16.25 -14.20
CA GLN A 69 -9.61 -17.30 -13.74
C GLN A 69 -9.83 -17.21 -12.24
N SER A 70 -11.08 -17.12 -11.81
CA SER A 70 -11.44 -17.21 -10.40
C SER A 70 -11.45 -18.67 -9.92
N THR A 71 -10.89 -18.94 -8.75
CA THR A 71 -11.11 -20.19 -8.02
C THR A 71 -11.35 -19.91 -6.55
N THR A 72 -12.11 -20.77 -5.87
CA THR A 72 -12.27 -20.73 -4.40
C THR A 72 -11.61 -21.93 -3.72
N THR A 73 -11.08 -22.88 -4.50
CA THR A 73 -10.38 -24.07 -3.99
C THR A 73 -9.24 -24.48 -4.93
N TYR A 74 -8.31 -25.28 -4.42
CA TYR A 74 -7.17 -25.83 -5.15
C TYR A 74 -7.30 -27.36 -5.36
N PRO A 75 -8.12 -27.87 -6.30
CA PRO A 75 -8.01 -29.27 -6.75
C PRO A 75 -7.05 -29.36 -7.94
N ARG A 76 -6.11 -30.31 -7.90
CA ARG A 76 -5.13 -30.56 -8.98
C ARG A 76 -5.78 -30.73 -10.35
N GLU A 77 -6.92 -31.41 -10.43
CA GLU A 77 -7.68 -31.60 -11.67
C GLU A 77 -8.17 -30.27 -12.28
N ARG A 78 -8.60 -29.31 -11.45
CA ARG A 78 -9.00 -27.99 -11.95
C ARG A 78 -7.82 -27.23 -12.52
N MET A 79 -6.65 -27.32 -11.87
CA MET A 79 -5.43 -26.68 -12.36
C MET A 79 -5.03 -27.21 -13.74
N ASN A 80 -5.10 -28.54 -13.97
CA ASN A 80 -4.85 -29.11 -15.30
C ASN A 80 -5.84 -28.57 -16.35
N GLY A 81 -7.12 -28.42 -16.01
CA GLY A 81 -8.10 -27.79 -16.88
C GLY A 81 -7.78 -26.32 -17.18
N TYR A 82 -7.32 -25.56 -16.19
CA TYR A 82 -6.90 -24.17 -16.38
C TYR A 82 -5.63 -24.05 -17.22
N GLN A 83 -4.67 -24.95 -17.06
CA GLN A 83 -3.47 -25.05 -17.90
C GLN A 83 -3.85 -25.28 -19.38
N TRP A 84 -4.72 -26.26 -19.62
CA TRP A 84 -5.22 -26.57 -20.97
C TRP A 84 -5.93 -25.36 -21.60
N ASN A 85 -6.82 -24.71 -20.86
CA ASN A 85 -7.51 -23.52 -21.33
C ASN A 85 -6.53 -22.38 -21.64
N ALA A 86 -5.60 -22.08 -20.72
CA ALA A 86 -4.63 -21.01 -20.90
C ALA A 86 -3.72 -21.23 -22.11
N PHE A 87 -3.24 -22.47 -22.31
CA PHE A 87 -2.42 -22.82 -23.46
C PHE A 87 -3.12 -22.49 -24.79
N HIS A 88 -4.35 -22.97 -24.95
CA HIS A 88 -5.08 -22.77 -26.20
C HIS A 88 -5.56 -21.33 -26.39
N ILE A 89 -5.97 -20.64 -25.32
CA ILE A 89 -6.38 -19.22 -25.39
C ILE A 89 -5.23 -18.35 -25.93
N LYS A 90 -4.01 -18.55 -25.45
CA LYS A 90 -2.82 -17.82 -25.93
C LYS A 90 -2.45 -18.15 -27.38
N GLN A 91 -2.85 -19.31 -27.89
CA GLN A 91 -2.69 -19.67 -29.31
C GLN A 91 -3.76 -19.05 -30.19
N ILE A 92 -4.99 -18.92 -29.68
CA ILE A 92 -6.11 -18.30 -30.38
C ILE A 92 -5.90 -16.79 -30.51
N ASP A 93 -5.44 -16.14 -29.43
CA ASP A 93 -5.15 -14.71 -29.41
C ASP A 93 -3.71 -14.45 -28.93
N PRO A 94 -2.78 -14.14 -29.85
CA PRO A 94 -1.40 -13.85 -29.52
C PRO A 94 -1.19 -12.60 -28.65
N ASN A 95 -2.17 -11.70 -28.50
CA ASN A 95 -2.08 -10.55 -27.61
C ASN A 95 -2.26 -10.94 -26.14
N ILE A 96 -2.83 -12.11 -25.88
CA ILE A 96 -2.94 -12.67 -24.53
C ILE A 96 -1.56 -13.19 -24.11
N LYS A 97 -0.83 -12.39 -23.34
CA LYS A 97 0.52 -12.72 -22.88
C LYS A 97 0.51 -13.48 -21.56
N LYS A 98 -0.45 -13.18 -20.68
CA LYS A 98 -0.51 -13.75 -19.33
C LYS A 98 -1.83 -14.44 -19.03
N ALA A 99 -1.75 -15.50 -18.22
CA ALA A 99 -2.92 -16.21 -17.69
C ALA A 99 -2.73 -16.50 -16.20
N TYR A 100 -3.63 -15.97 -15.36
CA TYR A 100 -3.56 -16.11 -13.90
C TYR A 100 -4.79 -16.80 -13.33
N VAL A 101 -4.58 -17.62 -12.29
CA VAL A 101 -5.65 -18.14 -11.45
C VAL A 101 -5.63 -17.42 -10.11
N ILE A 102 -6.78 -16.87 -9.72
CA ILE A 102 -6.92 -16.02 -8.53
C ILE A 102 -7.66 -16.79 -7.46
N TYR A 103 -7.09 -16.83 -6.25
CA TYR A 103 -7.74 -17.35 -5.06
C TYR A 103 -8.02 -16.21 -4.05
N PRO A 104 -9.05 -16.32 -3.19
CA PRO A 104 -9.36 -15.28 -2.21
C PRO A 104 -8.27 -15.15 -1.15
N ASP A 105 -7.99 -13.91 -0.71
CA ASP A 105 -6.97 -13.64 0.33
C ASP A 105 -7.26 -14.35 1.65
N ALA A 106 -8.55 -14.53 1.97
CA ALA A 106 -9.01 -15.17 3.19
C ALA A 106 -9.31 -16.67 3.03
N ALA A 107 -8.82 -17.30 1.95
CA ALA A 107 -8.96 -18.74 1.75
C ALA A 107 -8.30 -19.54 2.89
N ARG A 108 -8.78 -20.76 3.10
CA ARG A 108 -8.22 -21.68 4.11
C ARG A 108 -6.73 -21.92 3.91
N GLU A 109 -5.99 -21.99 5.02
CA GLU A 109 -4.54 -22.10 5.04
C GLU A 109 -3.98 -23.28 4.22
N ASP A 110 -4.64 -24.44 4.25
CA ASP A 110 -4.25 -25.61 3.46
C ASP A 110 -4.37 -25.38 1.95
N GLN A 111 -5.40 -24.62 1.54
CA GLN A 111 -5.61 -24.23 0.15
C GLN A 111 -4.58 -23.17 -0.27
N VAL A 112 -4.35 -22.18 0.57
CA VAL A 112 -3.33 -21.12 0.35
C VAL A 112 -1.95 -21.74 0.19
N LYS A 113 -1.53 -22.63 1.09
CA LYS A 113 -0.26 -23.36 0.98
C LYS A 113 -0.12 -24.12 -0.34
N SER A 114 -1.21 -24.72 -0.81
CA SER A 114 -1.20 -25.47 -2.07
C SER A 114 -1.10 -24.55 -3.29
N CYS A 115 -1.81 -23.42 -3.29
CA CYS A 115 -1.69 -22.38 -4.32
C CYS A 115 -0.28 -21.79 -4.36
N ILE A 116 0.27 -21.38 -3.21
CA ILE A 116 1.61 -20.81 -3.09
C ILE A 116 2.66 -21.80 -3.63
N ARG A 117 2.60 -23.07 -3.23
CA ARG A 117 3.54 -24.08 -3.73
C ARG A 117 3.46 -24.21 -5.25
N TYR A 118 2.26 -24.26 -5.82
CA TYR A 118 2.11 -24.37 -7.27
C TYR A 118 2.64 -23.13 -8.00
N HIS A 119 2.40 -21.94 -7.45
CA HIS A 119 2.95 -20.70 -7.98
C HIS A 119 4.48 -20.71 -7.95
N GLN A 120 5.08 -21.14 -6.84
CA GLN A 120 6.54 -21.31 -6.73
C GLN A 120 7.08 -22.34 -7.73
N ASP A 121 6.36 -23.44 -7.96
CA ASP A 121 6.75 -24.43 -8.96
C ASP A 121 6.77 -23.82 -10.38
N ILE A 122 5.86 -22.89 -10.69
CA ILE A 122 5.85 -22.11 -11.94
C ILE A 122 7.04 -21.15 -11.99
N GLU A 123 7.21 -20.31 -10.97
CA GLU A 123 8.26 -19.27 -10.93
C GLU A 123 9.68 -19.87 -11.01
N ASN A 124 9.90 -20.96 -10.27
CA ASN A 124 11.17 -21.68 -10.25
C ASN A 124 11.36 -22.59 -11.47
N LYS A 125 10.41 -22.62 -12.41
CA LYS A 125 10.39 -23.48 -13.61
C LYS A 125 10.53 -24.97 -13.27
N ALA A 126 10.05 -25.37 -12.08
CA ALA A 126 10.02 -26.78 -11.66
C ALA A 126 8.95 -27.57 -12.43
N ILE A 127 7.95 -26.90 -12.98
CA ILE A 127 6.93 -27.47 -13.86
C ILE A 127 6.82 -26.68 -15.17
N ILE A 128 6.37 -27.36 -16.23
CA ILE A 128 5.92 -26.70 -17.45
C ILE A 128 4.50 -26.19 -17.21
N SER A 129 4.29 -24.90 -17.45
CA SER A 129 3.03 -24.22 -17.18
C SER A 129 2.67 -23.25 -18.31
N ALA A 130 1.43 -23.32 -18.79
CA ALA A 130 0.80 -22.30 -19.61
C ALA A 130 0.21 -21.14 -18.78
N LEU A 131 -0.05 -21.38 -17.49
CA LEU A 131 -0.35 -20.34 -16.51
C LEU A 131 0.93 -19.58 -16.13
N ASP A 132 0.81 -18.28 -15.90
CA ASP A 132 1.88 -17.43 -15.40
C ASP A 132 1.89 -17.33 -13.87
N GLY A 133 0.81 -17.75 -13.21
CA GLY A 133 0.77 -17.81 -11.76
C GLY A 133 -0.57 -18.26 -11.19
N VAL A 134 -0.52 -18.69 -9.94
CA VAL A 134 -1.68 -18.92 -9.09
C VAL A 134 -1.53 -18.01 -7.88
N ILE A 135 -2.22 -16.88 -7.91
CA ILE A 135 -1.93 -15.73 -7.05
C ILE A 135 -3.13 -15.35 -6.20
N SER A 136 -2.87 -14.64 -5.12
CA SER A 136 -3.94 -14.11 -4.28
C SER A 136 -4.69 -12.97 -5.00
N PHE A 137 -5.82 -12.58 -4.44
CA PHE A 137 -6.59 -11.45 -4.93
C PHE A 137 -5.81 -10.14 -4.75
N ALA A 138 -5.12 -9.98 -3.62
CA ALA A 138 -4.23 -8.85 -3.38
C ALA A 138 -3.05 -8.82 -4.36
N ASP A 139 -2.44 -9.96 -4.68
CA ASP A 139 -1.35 -10.02 -5.66
C ASP A 139 -1.79 -9.60 -7.06
N LEU A 140 -3.05 -9.87 -7.46
CA LEU A 140 -3.58 -9.39 -8.73
C LEU A 140 -3.56 -7.85 -8.80
N TYR A 141 -3.94 -7.17 -7.71
CA TYR A 141 -3.86 -5.70 -7.64
C TYR A 141 -2.43 -5.22 -7.90
N PHE A 142 -1.47 -5.78 -7.17
CA PHE A 142 -0.06 -5.37 -7.27
C PHE A 142 0.53 -5.66 -8.64
N LEU A 143 0.21 -6.79 -9.27
CA LEU A 143 0.70 -7.11 -10.61
C LEU A 143 0.13 -6.17 -11.69
N VAL A 144 -1.17 -5.87 -11.63
CA VAL A 144 -1.80 -4.95 -12.59
C VAL A 144 -1.27 -3.53 -12.41
N GLU A 145 -1.12 -3.09 -11.15
CA GLU A 145 -0.48 -1.81 -10.82
C GLU A 145 0.95 -1.75 -11.34
N GLU A 146 1.73 -2.81 -11.12
CA GLU A 146 3.12 -2.89 -11.56
C GLU A 146 3.22 -2.71 -13.08
N LYS A 147 2.43 -3.49 -13.82
CA LYS A 147 2.34 -3.43 -15.28
C LYS A 147 1.95 -2.03 -15.76
N ALA A 148 0.97 -1.40 -15.13
CA ALA A 148 0.53 -0.04 -15.46
C ALA A 148 1.65 1.01 -15.26
N PHE A 149 2.58 0.75 -14.34
CA PHE A 149 3.63 1.69 -13.98
C PHE A 149 4.99 1.41 -14.64
N GLU A 150 5.13 0.33 -15.41
CA GLU A 150 6.38 -0.03 -16.13
C GLU A 150 6.91 1.10 -17.01
N ARG A 151 6.01 1.91 -17.59
CA ARG A 151 6.36 3.05 -18.45
C ARG A 151 6.99 4.24 -17.73
N PHE A 152 6.92 4.31 -16.40
CA PHE A 152 7.44 5.44 -15.64
C PHE A 152 8.86 5.19 -15.15
N GLY A 153 9.68 6.25 -15.12
CA GLY A 153 10.99 6.21 -14.49
C GLY A 153 10.90 5.92 -12.98
N VAL A 154 11.97 5.38 -12.40
CA VAL A 154 12.02 4.84 -11.03
C VAL A 154 11.43 5.78 -9.97
N GLY A 155 11.80 7.06 -9.97
CA GLY A 155 11.28 8.03 -8.99
C GLY A 155 9.77 8.23 -9.13
N ALA A 156 9.31 8.50 -10.36
CA ALA A 156 7.91 8.73 -10.67
C ALA A 156 7.04 7.48 -10.46
N ARG A 157 7.62 6.28 -10.60
CA ARG A 157 6.99 4.99 -10.26
C ARG A 157 6.80 4.84 -8.76
N LYS A 158 7.84 5.11 -7.95
CA LYS A 158 7.75 5.05 -6.48
C LYS A 158 6.69 6.01 -5.92
N ASP A 159 6.65 7.25 -6.42
CA ASP A 159 5.64 8.23 -5.99
C ASP A 159 4.21 7.77 -6.29
N ARG A 160 4.00 7.15 -7.46
CA ARG A 160 2.69 6.57 -7.83
C ARG A 160 2.34 5.35 -6.99
N GLN A 161 3.30 4.48 -6.70
CA GLN A 161 3.11 3.31 -5.84
C GLN A 161 2.74 3.70 -4.40
N GLY A 162 3.29 4.80 -3.88
CA GLY A 162 2.88 5.36 -2.58
C GLY A 162 1.41 5.77 -2.57
N LYS A 163 1.02 6.63 -3.52
CA LYS A 163 -0.39 7.08 -3.66
C LYS A 163 -1.36 5.93 -3.95
N ALA A 164 -0.93 4.96 -4.74
CA ALA A 164 -1.74 3.79 -5.05
C ALA A 164 -1.93 2.89 -3.82
N PHE A 165 -0.94 2.85 -2.93
CA PHE A 165 -1.03 2.13 -1.67
C PHE A 165 -1.97 2.82 -0.68
N GLU A 166 -1.93 4.16 -0.58
CA GLU A 166 -2.89 4.94 0.21
C GLU A 166 -4.33 4.64 -0.21
N LYS A 167 -4.61 4.70 -1.52
CA LYS A 167 -5.92 4.37 -2.09
C LYS A 167 -6.35 2.92 -1.88
N LEU A 168 -5.41 1.99 -1.90
CA LEU A 168 -5.68 0.58 -1.61
C LEU A 168 -6.13 0.41 -0.16
N LEU A 169 -5.50 1.09 0.79
CA LEU A 169 -5.91 1.03 2.20
C LEU A 169 -7.33 1.60 2.40
N VAL A 170 -7.64 2.73 1.75
CA VAL A 170 -9.02 3.27 1.72
C VAL A 170 -10.01 2.24 1.17
N ASP A 171 -9.70 1.65 0.01
CA ASP A 171 -10.57 0.63 -0.60
C ASP A 171 -10.83 -0.57 0.30
N ILE A 172 -9.81 -1.01 1.06
CA ILE A 172 -9.90 -2.14 1.96
C ILE A 172 -10.82 -1.80 3.14
N LEU A 173 -10.65 -0.60 3.71
CA LEU A 173 -11.42 -0.13 4.86
C LEU A 173 -12.89 0.12 4.53
N GLU A 174 -13.19 0.66 3.34
CA GLU A 174 -14.56 0.94 2.93
C GLU A 174 -15.26 -0.25 2.25
N HIS A 175 -14.58 -1.38 2.04
CA HIS A 175 -15.18 -2.49 1.32
C HIS A 175 -16.35 -3.13 2.10
N PRO A 176 -17.60 -3.15 1.57
CA PRO A 176 -18.76 -3.62 2.32
C PRO A 176 -18.62 -5.07 2.83
N ALA A 177 -18.05 -5.96 2.01
CA ALA A 177 -17.82 -7.34 2.42
C ALA A 177 -16.88 -7.46 3.64
N ASN A 178 -15.92 -6.56 3.84
CA ASN A 178 -15.04 -6.60 5.00
C ASN A 178 -15.80 -6.21 6.28
N LEU A 179 -16.66 -5.19 6.19
CA LEU A 179 -17.54 -4.78 7.27
C LEU A 179 -18.54 -5.88 7.65
N GLU A 180 -19.16 -6.54 6.66
CA GLU A 180 -20.05 -7.68 6.88
C GLU A 180 -19.33 -8.82 7.62
N ILE A 181 -18.10 -9.16 7.20
CA ILE A 181 -17.31 -10.22 7.85
C ILE A 181 -16.93 -9.81 9.28
N TRP A 182 -16.56 -8.56 9.51
CA TRP A 182 -16.23 -8.03 10.84
C TRP A 182 -17.41 -8.15 11.80
N ASN A 183 -18.61 -7.77 11.35
CA ASN A 183 -19.84 -7.86 12.12
C ASN A 183 -20.39 -9.30 12.26
N GLY A 184 -19.72 -10.30 11.69
CA GLY A 184 -20.13 -11.71 11.76
C GLY A 184 -21.27 -12.10 10.81
N GLU A 185 -21.60 -11.24 9.85
CA GLU A 185 -22.71 -11.38 8.89
C GLU A 185 -22.20 -11.89 7.51
N GLY A 186 -20.90 -11.72 7.22
CA GLY A 186 -20.28 -12.03 5.94
C GLY A 186 -19.60 -13.41 5.84
N ASP A 187 -19.36 -13.86 4.60
CA ASP A 187 -18.57 -15.06 4.33
C ASP A 187 -17.07 -14.75 4.46
N LYS A 188 -16.42 -15.36 5.45
CA LYS A 188 -15.01 -15.13 5.78
C LYS A 188 -14.07 -15.34 4.59
N ASP A 189 -14.45 -16.19 3.63
CA ASP A 189 -13.62 -16.52 2.46
C ASP A 189 -13.70 -15.45 1.36
N LEU A 190 -14.49 -14.37 1.51
CA LEU A 190 -14.84 -13.42 0.45
C LEU A 190 -14.56 -11.94 0.79
N GLY A 191 -13.70 -11.67 1.77
CA GLY A 191 -13.30 -10.30 2.09
C GLY A 191 -12.19 -9.79 1.17
N PHE A 192 -12.21 -8.50 0.85
CA PHE A 192 -11.18 -7.86 0.03
C PHE A 192 -9.96 -7.52 0.90
N ASN A 193 -8.89 -8.31 0.78
CA ASN A 193 -7.72 -8.19 1.63
C ASN A 193 -8.08 -8.12 3.14
N TYR A 194 -9.03 -8.96 3.54
CA TYR A 194 -9.59 -8.98 4.90
C TYR A 194 -8.53 -9.14 6.02
N PRO A 195 -7.41 -9.89 5.83
CA PRO A 195 -6.36 -9.92 6.84
C PRO A 195 -5.81 -8.52 7.19
N TRP A 196 -5.65 -7.65 6.19
CA TRP A 196 -5.20 -6.26 6.42
C TRP A 196 -6.28 -5.44 7.09
N PHE A 197 -7.52 -5.50 6.60
CA PHE A 197 -8.67 -4.86 7.24
C PHE A 197 -8.74 -5.20 8.74
N LYS A 198 -8.73 -6.50 9.06
CA LYS A 198 -8.81 -6.98 10.43
C LYS A 198 -7.63 -6.47 11.28
N LYS A 199 -6.42 -6.48 10.73
CA LYS A 199 -5.22 -5.99 11.44
C LYS A 199 -5.33 -4.51 11.77
N ILE A 200 -5.78 -3.69 10.80
CA ILE A 200 -5.97 -2.25 10.95
C ILE A 200 -7.03 -1.97 12.04
N ILE A 201 -8.24 -2.49 11.87
CA ILE A 201 -9.36 -2.22 12.78
C ILE A 201 -9.08 -2.71 14.21
N SER A 202 -8.39 -3.85 14.36
CA SER A 202 -8.02 -4.36 15.69
C SER A 202 -7.02 -3.45 16.43
N ILE A 203 -6.13 -2.77 15.70
CA ILE A 203 -5.12 -1.87 16.28
C ILE A 203 -5.75 -0.55 16.74
N TYR A 204 -6.79 -0.09 16.04
CA TYR A 204 -7.60 1.06 16.44
C TYR A 204 -8.44 0.82 17.69
N GLY A 205 -8.34 -0.35 18.30
CA GLY A 205 -9.00 -0.66 19.57
C GLY A 205 -10.48 -1.03 19.41
N ALA A 206 -11.02 -1.02 18.19
CA ALA A 206 -12.36 -1.54 17.93
C ALA A 206 -12.40 -3.02 18.31
N LYS A 207 -13.09 -3.31 19.41
CA LYS A 207 -13.28 -4.69 19.85
C LYS A 207 -14.27 -5.34 18.88
N ALA A 208 -14.00 -6.58 18.48
CA ALA A 208 -14.90 -7.39 17.64
C ALA A 208 -16.33 -7.60 18.21
N LYS A 209 -16.64 -7.05 19.39
CA LYS A 209 -17.96 -7.08 20.04
C LYS A 209 -18.77 -5.81 19.84
N GLU A 210 -18.16 -4.74 19.31
CA GLU A 210 -18.86 -3.50 18.98
C GLU A 210 -19.21 -3.52 17.50
N LYS A 211 -20.50 -3.47 17.21
CA LYS A 211 -21.00 -3.51 15.83
C LYS A 211 -20.71 -2.18 15.15
N LEU A 212 -19.98 -2.25 14.04
CA LEU A 212 -19.69 -1.10 13.18
C LEU A 212 -20.85 -0.90 12.21
N SER A 213 -21.43 0.29 12.19
CA SER A 213 -22.48 0.66 11.24
C SER A 213 -21.88 0.90 9.85
N PHE A 214 -20.78 1.66 9.80
CA PHE A 214 -20.03 1.97 8.59
C PHE A 214 -18.63 2.51 8.94
N ILE A 215 -17.77 2.56 7.92
CA ILE A 215 -16.41 3.12 8.00
C ILE A 215 -16.31 4.17 6.90
N GLU A 216 -15.87 5.38 7.25
CA GLU A 216 -15.48 6.41 6.29
C GLU A 216 -13.96 6.44 6.24
N ALA A 217 -13.35 6.27 5.08
CA ALA A 217 -11.90 6.43 4.92
C ALA A 217 -11.57 7.31 3.71
N THR A 218 -10.56 8.16 3.82
CA THR A 218 -10.16 9.04 2.72
C THR A 218 -8.65 9.30 2.71
N ASP A 219 -8.08 9.36 1.50
CA ASP A 219 -6.73 9.85 1.21
C ASP A 219 -6.72 11.35 0.81
N GLU A 220 -7.88 12.02 0.84
CA GLU A 220 -8.03 13.43 0.46
C GLU A 220 -7.92 14.36 1.68
N ILE A 221 -6.71 14.48 2.24
CA ILE A 221 -6.46 15.36 3.39
C ILE A 221 -6.18 16.80 2.93
N PRO A 222 -6.85 17.82 3.52
CA PRO A 222 -6.56 19.21 3.22
C PRO A 222 -5.09 19.57 3.44
N ASP A 223 -4.55 20.44 2.57
CA ASP A 223 -3.22 21.01 2.75
C ASP A 223 -3.12 21.77 4.08
N LEU A 224 -1.90 21.86 4.63
CA LEU A 224 -1.63 22.69 5.79
C LEU A 224 -1.95 24.17 5.50
N PRO A 225 -2.14 25.01 6.53
CA PRO A 225 -2.25 26.45 6.35
C PRO A 225 -1.06 27.01 5.54
N PRO A 226 -1.27 27.96 4.61
CA PRO A 226 -0.17 28.59 3.90
C PRO A 226 0.64 29.51 4.83
N LYS A 227 1.96 29.45 4.73
CA LYS A 227 2.85 30.41 5.38
C LYS A 227 2.85 31.76 4.65
N ALA A 228 3.28 32.82 5.34
CA ALA A 228 3.41 34.15 4.75
C ALA A 228 4.23 34.10 3.44
N GLY A 229 3.67 34.63 2.36
CA GLY A 229 4.29 34.60 1.03
C GLY A 229 4.03 33.33 0.20
N GLN A 230 3.36 32.31 0.73
CA GLN A 230 2.98 31.10 0.01
C GLN A 230 1.50 31.11 -0.42
N ARG A 231 1.21 30.58 -1.61
CA ARG A 231 -0.17 30.46 -2.14
C ARG A 231 -0.91 29.21 -1.64
N ARG A 232 -0.18 28.19 -1.18
CA ARG A 232 -0.68 26.93 -0.63
C ARG A 232 0.27 26.48 0.47
N GLY A 233 -0.24 25.81 1.50
CA GLY A 233 0.63 25.18 2.50
C GLY A 233 1.19 23.84 2.06
N GLY A 234 1.99 23.25 2.94
CA GLY A 234 2.58 21.93 2.74
C GLY A 234 1.56 20.80 2.83
N LYS A 235 2.00 19.57 2.54
CA LYS A 235 1.18 18.38 2.79
C LYS A 235 1.23 17.99 4.27
N PRO A 236 0.07 17.62 4.88
CA PRO A 236 0.02 17.10 6.24
C PRO A 236 0.77 15.76 6.34
N LYS A 237 0.93 15.26 7.58
CA LYS A 237 1.52 13.93 7.82
C LYS A 237 0.51 12.80 7.77
N THR A 238 -0.76 13.11 7.99
CA THR A 238 -1.85 12.20 7.70
C THR A 238 -1.93 11.98 6.19
N ASP A 239 -1.73 10.73 5.79
CA ASP A 239 -1.95 10.26 4.42
C ASP A 239 -3.36 9.65 4.29
N ILE A 240 -3.92 9.09 5.37
CA ILE A 240 -5.29 8.53 5.41
C ILE A 240 -5.98 8.94 6.71
N LEU A 241 -7.23 9.42 6.59
CA LEU A 241 -8.15 9.67 7.70
C LEU A 241 -9.22 8.59 7.72
N VAL A 242 -9.44 7.98 8.88
CA VAL A 242 -10.45 6.92 9.06
C VAL A 242 -11.38 7.31 10.19
N ARG A 243 -12.68 7.17 9.95
CA ARG A 243 -13.71 7.34 10.96
C ARG A 243 -14.49 6.04 11.11
N LEU A 244 -14.50 5.51 12.32
CA LEU A 244 -15.28 4.33 12.68
C LEU A 244 -16.60 4.80 13.29
N ILE A 245 -17.72 4.38 12.70
CA ILE A 245 -19.05 4.71 13.21
C ILE A 245 -19.70 3.45 13.75
N PHE A 246 -20.08 3.51 15.03
CA PHE A 246 -20.65 2.39 15.77
C PHE A 246 -22.17 2.58 15.94
N ASP A 247 -22.89 1.46 16.07
CA ASP A 247 -24.35 1.50 16.26
C ASP A 247 -24.77 2.17 17.57
N SER A 248 -23.90 2.16 18.59
CA SER A 248 -24.25 2.56 19.96
C SER A 248 -23.12 3.26 20.73
N ALA A 249 -22.05 3.65 20.05
CA ALA A 249 -20.92 4.37 20.64
C ALA A 249 -20.58 5.62 19.81
N PRO A 250 -19.91 6.62 20.41
CA PRO A 250 -19.40 7.76 19.66
C PRO A 250 -18.50 7.32 18.50
N ALA A 251 -18.51 8.07 17.42
CA ALA A 251 -17.59 7.83 16.32
C ALA A 251 -16.15 8.12 16.77
N GLU A 252 -15.22 7.27 16.33
CA GLU A 252 -13.79 7.42 16.60
C GLU A 252 -13.05 7.78 15.31
N THR A 253 -12.03 8.63 15.40
CA THR A 253 -11.27 9.14 14.26
C THR A 253 -9.81 8.80 14.43
N PHE A 254 -9.19 8.30 13.36
CA PHE A 254 -7.81 7.83 13.33
C PHE A 254 -7.08 8.46 12.17
N THR A 255 -5.87 8.95 12.41
CA THR A 255 -5.00 9.56 11.41
C THR A 255 -3.78 8.69 11.16
N ILE A 256 -3.47 8.42 9.90
CA ILE A 256 -2.48 7.43 9.51
C ILE A 256 -1.47 8.08 8.56
N SER A 257 -0.18 7.94 8.87
CA SER A 257 0.87 8.10 7.87
C SER A 257 1.21 6.73 7.26
N SER A 258 1.41 6.69 5.95
CA SER A 258 1.57 5.48 5.17
C SER A 258 2.87 5.49 4.38
N LYS A 259 3.58 4.36 4.37
CA LYS A 259 4.77 4.16 3.53
C LYS A 259 4.72 2.80 2.86
N ARG A 260 5.00 2.80 1.56
CA ARG A 260 5.35 1.60 0.80
C ARG A 260 6.82 1.69 0.41
N THR A 261 7.60 0.68 0.76
CA THR A 261 9.05 0.75 0.59
C THR A 261 9.69 -0.60 0.31
N SER A 262 10.85 -0.49 -0.33
CA SER A 262 11.85 -1.55 -0.50
C SER A 262 13.17 -1.23 0.19
N SER A 263 13.17 -0.13 0.94
CA SER A 263 14.37 0.45 1.53
C SER A 263 14.14 0.69 3.01
N ASP A 264 15.17 0.35 3.76
CA ASP A 264 15.27 0.63 5.18
C ASP A 264 15.31 2.11 5.51
N TRP A 265 15.72 2.99 4.59
CA TRP A 265 15.87 4.43 4.86
C TRP A 265 15.08 5.24 3.85
N VAL A 266 13.97 5.82 4.29
CA VAL A 266 13.02 6.53 3.42
C VAL A 266 12.95 8.00 3.78
N ALA A 267 12.62 8.84 2.79
CA ALA A 267 12.33 10.24 3.05
C ALA A 267 11.06 10.36 3.91
N ILE A 268 11.18 11.05 5.03
CA ILE A 268 10.07 11.28 5.97
C ILE A 268 9.75 12.76 6.14
N HIS A 269 10.69 13.66 5.86
CA HIS A 269 10.54 15.08 6.13
C HIS A 269 11.46 15.91 5.24
N GLN A 270 11.04 17.12 4.84
CA GLN A 270 11.85 18.02 4.01
C GLN A 270 11.39 19.47 4.18
N TYR A 271 12.24 20.31 4.77
CA TYR A 271 11.95 21.73 5.03
C TYR A 271 13.25 22.55 5.00
N SER A 272 13.12 23.88 5.02
CA SER A 272 14.28 24.77 5.15
C SER A 272 14.91 24.69 6.54
N ALA A 273 16.20 25.01 6.66
CA ALA A 273 16.87 25.11 7.96
C ALA A 273 16.13 26.03 8.94
N ASP A 274 15.65 27.19 8.48
CA ASP A 274 14.85 28.12 9.30
C ASP A 274 13.61 27.44 9.87
N THR A 275 12.92 26.61 9.08
CA THR A 275 11.74 25.90 9.58
C THR A 275 12.10 24.88 10.67
N TYR A 276 13.25 24.21 10.56
CA TYR A 276 13.74 23.34 11.64
C TYR A 276 14.02 24.15 12.92
N ILE A 277 14.69 25.30 12.78
CA ILE A 277 15.02 26.18 13.89
C ILE A 277 13.75 26.65 14.61
N ASP A 278 12.76 27.12 13.85
CA ASP A 278 11.50 27.64 14.37
C ASP A 278 10.67 26.56 15.07
N VAL A 279 10.41 25.44 14.39
CA VAL A 279 9.53 24.37 14.92
C VAL A 279 10.15 23.67 16.12
N LEU A 280 11.46 23.45 16.11
CA LEU A 280 12.14 22.83 17.25
C LEU A 280 12.36 23.82 18.39
N GLY A 281 12.26 25.13 18.13
CA GLY A 281 12.53 26.18 19.11
C GLY A 281 14.01 26.22 19.51
N ILE A 282 14.90 26.12 18.52
CA ILE A 282 16.36 26.11 18.75
C ILE A 282 16.81 27.51 19.17
N ALA A 283 17.41 27.61 20.36
CA ALA A 283 17.88 28.87 20.91
C ALA A 283 19.35 29.14 20.57
N GLU A 284 20.16 28.10 20.48
CA GLU A 284 21.62 28.17 20.35
C GLU A 284 22.05 28.65 18.96
N ASP A 285 22.78 29.77 18.89
CA ASP A 285 23.18 30.39 17.63
C ASP A 285 24.19 29.54 16.85
N GLU A 286 25.01 28.75 17.55
CA GLU A 286 25.93 27.78 16.95
C GLU A 286 25.18 26.67 16.19
N LEU A 287 24.13 26.11 16.80
CA LEU A 287 23.30 25.08 16.15
C LEU A 287 22.50 25.65 14.98
N LYS A 288 21.93 26.87 15.11
CA LYS A 288 21.26 27.55 13.99
C LYS A 288 22.21 27.71 12.79
N SER A 289 23.42 28.20 13.06
CA SER A 289 24.45 28.38 12.03
C SER A 289 24.84 27.04 11.38
N ALA A 290 24.95 25.97 12.18
CA ALA A 290 25.26 24.64 11.68
C ALA A 290 24.16 24.05 10.78
N LEU A 291 22.88 24.28 11.11
CA LEU A 291 21.75 23.85 10.28
C LEU A 291 21.67 24.62 8.96
N LEU A 292 21.87 25.93 8.99
CA LEU A 292 21.95 26.77 7.77
C LEU A 292 23.09 26.30 6.86
N GLU A 293 24.25 25.99 7.43
CA GLU A 293 25.39 25.47 6.68
C GLU A 293 25.10 24.07 6.11
N LEU A 294 24.43 23.21 6.88
CA LEU A 294 23.99 21.88 6.43
C LEU A 294 23.05 21.98 5.23
N GLU A 295 22.09 22.91 5.25
CA GLU A 295 21.22 23.18 4.09
C GLU A 295 22.04 23.65 2.88
N ARG A 296 22.93 24.63 3.10
CA ARG A 296 23.76 25.23 2.04
C ARG A 296 24.60 24.19 1.30
N VAL A 297 25.25 23.30 2.03
CA VAL A 297 26.11 22.25 1.43
C VAL A 297 25.35 20.98 1.09
N GLY A 298 24.20 20.71 1.72
CA GLY A 298 23.28 19.61 1.44
C GLY A 298 23.65 18.24 2.02
N ALA A 299 24.83 18.08 2.65
CA ALA A 299 25.22 16.80 3.24
C ALA A 299 26.12 16.97 4.48
N PRO A 300 25.95 16.12 5.52
CA PRO A 300 26.81 16.12 6.71
C PRO A 300 28.31 15.98 6.41
N THR A 301 28.67 15.24 5.37
CA THR A 301 30.08 15.03 5.00
C THR A 301 30.74 16.25 4.37
N MET A 302 29.97 17.28 4.01
CA MET A 302 30.46 18.50 3.37
C MET A 302 30.46 19.72 4.29
N ILE A 303 29.88 19.64 5.49
CA ILE A 303 29.96 20.71 6.49
C ILE A 303 31.30 20.66 7.23
N ALA A 304 31.82 21.82 7.64
CA ALA A 304 33.07 21.90 8.38
C ALA A 304 32.99 21.15 9.73
N PRO A 305 34.09 20.58 10.24
CA PRO A 305 34.09 19.78 11.47
C PRO A 305 33.45 20.48 12.69
N ILE A 306 33.64 21.80 12.81
CA ILE A 306 33.05 22.58 13.91
C ILE A 306 31.51 22.55 13.88
N TYR A 307 30.89 22.63 12.70
CA TYR A 307 29.44 22.53 12.56
C TYR A 307 28.93 21.11 12.78
N GLN A 308 29.72 20.08 12.40
CA GLN A 308 29.39 18.69 12.73
C GLN A 308 29.36 18.48 14.25
N GLN A 309 30.32 19.09 14.96
CA GLN A 309 30.38 19.05 16.41
C GLN A 309 29.15 19.71 17.04
N TYR A 310 28.79 20.93 16.62
CA TYR A 310 27.60 21.62 17.14
C TYR A 310 26.32 20.81 16.93
N ILE A 311 26.12 20.20 15.76
CA ILE A 311 24.96 19.34 15.51
C ILE A 311 24.99 18.12 16.44
N THR A 312 26.13 17.45 16.53
CA THR A 312 26.27 16.21 17.32
C THR A 312 26.06 16.43 18.81
N GLU A 313 26.50 17.57 19.34
CA GLU A 313 26.42 17.88 20.77
C GLU A 313 25.08 18.52 21.18
N GLN A 314 24.49 19.36 20.32
CA GLN A 314 23.34 20.20 20.70
C GLN A 314 22.00 19.70 20.15
N LEU A 315 21.96 19.13 18.93
CA LEU A 315 20.72 18.61 18.35
C LEU A 315 20.07 17.48 19.16
N PRO A 316 20.79 16.62 19.91
CA PRO A 316 20.17 15.58 20.74
C PRO A 316 19.10 16.08 21.71
N ASN A 317 19.22 17.31 22.21
CA ASN A 317 18.23 17.93 23.10
C ASN A 317 16.86 18.13 22.44
N TYR A 318 16.80 18.00 21.12
CA TYR A 318 15.61 18.24 20.30
C TYR A 318 15.11 16.97 19.59
N TYR A 319 15.74 15.80 19.77
CA TYR A 319 15.40 14.60 18.99
C TYR A 319 13.97 14.11 19.17
N GLU A 320 13.41 14.19 20.38
CA GLU A 320 12.03 13.78 20.59
C GLU A 320 11.05 14.69 19.81
N ARG A 321 11.24 16.01 19.91
CA ARG A 321 10.47 17.00 19.14
C ARG A 321 10.65 16.82 17.64
N LEU A 322 11.89 16.58 17.21
CA LEU A 322 12.21 16.35 15.81
C LEU A 322 11.56 15.06 15.29
N ALA A 323 11.58 13.96 16.04
CA ALA A 323 10.96 12.70 15.63
C ALA A 323 9.43 12.82 15.56
N LYS A 324 8.82 13.44 16.57
CA LYS A 324 7.38 13.75 16.61
C LYS A 324 6.95 14.61 15.42
N TRP A 325 7.71 15.65 15.10
CA TRP A 325 7.41 16.47 13.93
C TRP A 325 7.68 15.74 12.61
N ALA A 326 8.78 14.98 12.54
CA ALA A 326 9.20 14.31 11.32
C ALA A 326 8.23 13.22 10.86
N TYR A 327 7.85 12.33 11.78
CA TYR A 327 6.98 11.17 11.51
C TYR A 327 5.50 11.49 11.68
N ALA A 328 5.12 12.24 12.72
CA ALA A 328 3.72 12.46 13.08
C ALA A 328 3.19 13.86 12.72
N GLY A 329 4.09 14.84 12.51
CA GLY A 329 3.70 16.24 12.27
C GLY A 329 3.41 17.01 13.56
N ILE A 330 3.52 16.36 14.71
CA ILE A 330 3.30 16.93 16.03
C ILE A 330 4.30 18.04 16.31
N GLY A 331 3.81 19.18 16.82
CA GLY A 331 4.60 20.40 17.05
C GLY A 331 4.74 21.29 15.81
N GLY A 332 4.31 20.82 14.64
CA GLY A 332 4.21 21.62 13.43
C GLY A 332 2.86 22.36 13.29
N GLU A 333 2.60 22.85 12.09
CA GLU A 333 1.32 23.46 11.71
C GLU A 333 0.27 22.39 11.38
N GLY A 334 -1.00 22.74 11.51
CA GLY A 334 -2.14 21.91 11.11
C GLY A 334 -3.05 21.53 12.27
N ASP A 335 -4.20 20.96 11.93
CA ASP A 335 -5.19 20.45 12.88
C ASP A 335 -4.73 19.09 13.44
N PRO A 336 -4.51 18.96 14.77
CA PRO A 336 -4.13 17.69 15.39
C PRO A 336 -5.13 16.56 15.15
N ALA A 337 -6.43 16.87 14.96
CA ALA A 337 -7.46 15.85 14.79
C ALA A 337 -7.48 15.21 13.39
N THR A 338 -6.86 15.85 12.40
CA THR A 338 -6.96 15.42 10.99
C THR A 338 -5.63 15.41 10.23
N GLN A 339 -4.69 16.29 10.58
CA GLN A 339 -3.47 16.54 9.80
C GLN A 339 -2.18 16.03 10.46
N MET A 340 -2.24 15.68 11.76
CA MET A 340 -1.16 15.01 12.48
C MET A 340 -1.46 13.52 12.57
N ALA A 341 -0.49 12.68 12.21
CA ALA A 341 -0.67 11.23 12.19
C ALA A 341 -0.51 10.63 13.60
N GLU A 342 -1.41 9.72 13.97
CA GLU A 342 -1.36 8.94 15.21
C GLU A 342 -0.77 7.55 14.96
N TYR A 343 -1.01 6.98 13.79
CA TYR A 343 -0.52 5.66 13.40
C TYR A 343 0.44 5.73 12.22
N PHE A 344 1.38 4.78 12.19
CA PHE A 344 2.28 4.57 11.07
C PHE A 344 2.06 3.21 10.45
N THR A 345 1.71 3.19 9.17
CA THR A 345 1.47 1.98 8.38
C THR A 345 2.58 1.80 7.35
N ILE A 346 3.22 0.64 7.35
CA ILE A 346 4.36 0.34 6.48
C ILE A 346 4.05 -0.93 5.70
N TYR A 347 4.11 -0.85 4.37
CA TYR A 347 4.12 -2.01 3.50
C TYR A 347 5.52 -2.25 2.95
N LYS A 348 6.09 -3.40 3.30
CA LYS A 348 7.40 -3.87 2.85
C LYS A 348 7.22 -4.70 1.58
N ASN A 349 7.74 -4.22 0.45
CA ASN A 349 7.55 -4.92 -0.84
C ASN A 349 8.23 -6.30 -0.84
N GLU A 350 9.35 -6.46 -0.12
CA GLU A 350 10.16 -7.68 -0.11
C GLU A 350 9.43 -8.84 0.59
N THR A 351 8.83 -8.55 1.75
CA THR A 351 8.13 -9.56 2.55
C THR A 351 6.64 -9.61 2.25
N LYS A 352 6.11 -8.62 1.53
CA LYS A 352 4.67 -8.38 1.30
C LYS A 352 3.89 -8.22 2.61
N GLU A 353 4.56 -7.75 3.67
CA GLU A 353 3.94 -7.58 4.98
C GLU A 353 3.47 -6.14 5.19
N LEU A 354 2.30 -6.02 5.82
CA LEU A 354 1.77 -4.76 6.32
C LEU A 354 2.07 -4.68 7.82
N GLU A 355 2.82 -3.69 8.25
CA GLU A 355 3.09 -3.35 9.65
C GLU A 355 2.35 -2.09 10.03
N ILE A 356 1.88 -2.03 11.28
CA ILE A 356 1.13 -0.90 11.79
C ILE A 356 1.57 -0.70 13.24
N SER A 357 1.84 0.54 13.62
CA SER A 357 2.25 0.90 14.98
C SER A 357 1.64 2.24 15.37
N HIS A 358 1.40 2.42 16.67
CA HIS A 358 1.18 3.76 17.21
C HIS A 358 2.47 4.55 17.07
N LEU A 359 2.38 5.82 16.67
CA LEU A 359 3.56 6.62 16.34
C LEU A 359 4.45 6.90 17.54
N ASP A 360 3.87 7.07 18.74
CA ASP A 360 4.68 7.23 19.95
C ASP A 360 5.57 6.01 20.24
N ASP A 361 5.03 4.79 20.10
CA ASP A 361 5.80 3.56 20.28
C ASP A 361 6.87 3.42 19.20
N TYR A 362 6.52 3.74 17.95
CA TYR A 362 7.46 3.72 16.84
C TYR A 362 8.61 4.71 17.06
N ILE A 363 8.30 5.96 17.45
CA ILE A 363 9.28 7.01 17.74
C ILE A 363 10.17 6.61 18.91
N ALA A 364 9.62 6.07 20.00
CA ALA A 364 10.40 5.60 21.14
C ALA A 364 11.43 4.54 20.74
N ARG A 365 11.04 3.61 19.85
CA ARG A 365 11.96 2.61 19.28
C ARG A 365 12.99 3.24 18.36
N ILE A 366 12.61 4.18 17.47
CA ILE A 366 13.57 4.89 16.62
C ILE A 366 14.64 5.60 17.46
N LEU A 367 14.25 6.28 18.54
CA LEU A 367 15.16 7.04 19.39
C LEU A 367 16.12 6.15 20.19
N THR A 368 15.77 4.89 20.44
CA THR A 368 16.57 3.98 21.28
C THR A 368 17.32 2.91 20.48
N GLU A 369 16.78 2.46 19.35
CA GLU A 369 17.30 1.33 18.56
C GLU A 369 18.08 1.75 17.31
N VAL A 370 17.95 3.01 16.84
CA VAL A 370 18.48 3.44 15.53
C VAL A 370 19.64 4.41 15.65
N GLU A 371 20.75 4.06 15.01
CA GLU A 371 21.88 4.95 14.80
C GLU A 371 21.94 5.44 13.35
N GLY A 372 21.86 6.75 13.17
CA GLY A 372 21.91 7.46 11.89
C GLY A 372 23.21 8.24 11.70
N GLN A 373 23.09 9.52 11.37
CA GLN A 373 24.20 10.44 11.14
C GLN A 373 24.26 11.50 12.23
N LEU A 374 25.47 12.00 12.51
CA LEU A 374 25.73 13.08 13.47
C LEU A 374 25.13 12.79 14.86
N GLY A 375 25.23 11.53 15.31
CA GLY A 375 24.67 11.08 16.60
C GLY A 375 23.15 11.11 16.67
N SER A 376 22.44 11.26 15.54
CA SER A 376 20.97 11.26 15.46
C SER A 376 20.44 9.93 14.94
N PRO A 377 19.16 9.60 15.16
CA PRO A 377 18.53 8.44 14.53
C PRO A 377 18.15 8.68 13.06
N PHE A 378 18.54 9.82 12.48
CA PHE A 378 18.18 10.25 11.14
C PHE A 378 19.37 10.28 10.19
N ARG A 379 19.09 10.28 8.89
CA ARG A 379 20.06 10.64 7.86
C ARG A 379 19.65 11.95 7.22
N PHE A 380 20.61 12.87 7.10
CA PHE A 380 20.40 14.19 6.52
C PHE A 380 20.90 14.20 5.08
N THR A 381 20.10 14.77 4.18
CA THR A 381 20.42 14.92 2.77
C THR A 381 19.63 16.09 2.17
N TYR A 382 19.62 16.22 0.85
CA TYR A 382 18.80 17.17 0.13
C TYR A 382 18.13 16.49 -1.06
N THR A 383 17.10 17.11 -1.60
CA THR A 383 16.42 16.64 -2.82
C THR A 383 16.11 17.82 -3.71
N GLY A 384 16.31 17.66 -5.02
CA GLY A 384 16.20 18.76 -5.96
C GLY A 384 17.39 19.72 -5.84
N THR A 385 17.10 21.00 -5.62
CA THR A 385 18.11 22.05 -5.58
C THR A 385 18.81 22.11 -4.23
N ARG A 386 20.12 21.86 -4.22
CA ARG A 386 20.99 22.05 -3.05
C ARG A 386 20.90 23.49 -2.52
N GLY A 387 20.94 23.67 -1.20
CA GLY A 387 20.90 24.99 -0.57
C GLY A 387 19.51 25.56 -0.33
N THR A 388 18.45 24.76 -0.47
CA THR A 388 17.06 25.22 -0.31
C THR A 388 16.27 24.47 0.75
N ASN A 389 16.74 23.30 1.15
CA ASN A 389 16.08 22.45 2.13
C ASN A 389 17.03 21.38 2.68
N ILE A 390 16.66 20.87 3.85
CA ILE A 390 17.19 19.66 4.47
C ILE A 390 16.11 18.59 4.37
N GLN A 391 16.41 17.49 3.67
CA GLN A 391 15.61 16.27 3.70
C GLN A 391 16.12 15.35 4.81
N LEU A 392 15.20 14.89 5.64
CA LEU A 392 15.42 13.82 6.59
C LEU A 392 14.95 12.50 6.03
N ARG A 393 15.80 11.49 6.22
CA ARG A 393 15.43 10.09 6.06
C ARG A 393 15.35 9.40 7.40
N GLY A 394 14.24 8.68 7.59
CA GLY A 394 13.97 7.84 8.75
C GLY A 394 14.23 6.38 8.43
N LYS A 395 14.59 5.60 9.46
CA LYS A 395 14.68 4.15 9.38
C LYS A 395 13.28 3.55 9.39
N ILE A 396 13.09 2.51 8.58
CA ILE A 396 11.96 1.59 8.60
C ILE A 396 12.39 0.39 9.45
N LEU A 397 11.71 0.21 10.58
CA LEU A 397 12.01 -0.84 11.57
C LEU A 397 11.63 -2.24 11.09
#